data_AF-A0A017T8V4-F1
#
_entry.id   AF-A0A017T8V4-F1
#
_cell.length_a   1.000
_cell.length_b   1.000
_cell.length_c   1.000
_cell.angle_alpha   90.00
_cell.angle_beta   90.00
_cell.angle_gamma   90.00
#
_symmetry.space_group_name_H-M   'P 1'
#
loop_
_entity.id
_entity.type
_entity.pdbx_description
1 polymer ?
#
loop_
_entity_poly.entity_id
_entity_poly.type
_entity_poly.pdbx_seq_one_letter_code
_entity_poly.pdbx_strand_id
1 'polypeptide(L)'
;MQEDRIPVRISLDSPDFSCDHVQVREVQGKEAIGRLFSFDVEIVCIEDTEIPVEQMLGASASLVFLIDGVEQRTLHGMIAAVEDRLDAPGPFHHYRLRLVPRLHRATLIETQEVFLNTSVPDLIRQKLTLVGLAGADVEMRLFGTYPEREMIVQYKETDLAFISRLVEHLGISFFFEHGSGRDVLVFTDGQQGFAPLPAKETVTYRPRGEQIDLFELSARAEVLPASYVMQEYNYRTPQLDLTSSHESPAGFAGGVVEYGAHFKTPEEGQHLAQLRAEERASRGTYYVGRSDECRFIPGATFKIDGHPRLDGTSFLVVEVEHHAVQPVAIVDSDGREHEYRNTLRLNLADKPYRPTRATQRPRIHGVVTAVVEPEADGEIGKMAQLDEQGRYTVRFTFDSSDVGARKLSSRPIRMIQPHAGPNYGHHFPLKPGIEVLMVFLDGDPDRPLILGSVPNPITPSPVTREVNLMHRIETSTGIIIEMRDAPPRG
;
A
#
# COMPACT_ATOMS: atom_id res chain seq x y z
N MET A 1 12.28 -47.80 -7.57
CA MET A 1 10.94 -47.66 -8.17
C MET A 1 10.84 -46.21 -8.59
N GLN A 2 10.62 -45.96 -9.87
CA GLN A 2 10.37 -44.62 -10.37
C GLN A 2 8.98 -44.25 -9.81
N GLU A 3 8.91 -43.28 -8.89
CA GLU A 3 7.61 -42.77 -8.46
C GLU A 3 7.01 -42.07 -9.67
N ASP A 4 5.93 -42.63 -10.24
CA ASP A 4 5.24 -42.00 -11.36
C ASP A 4 4.69 -40.64 -10.88
N ARG A 5 5.16 -39.56 -11.52
CA ARG A 5 4.76 -38.20 -11.20
C ARG A 5 3.26 -38.03 -11.49
N ILE A 6 2.46 -37.84 -10.44
CA ILE A 6 1.03 -37.54 -10.60
C ILE A 6 0.90 -36.05 -10.96
N PRO A 7 0.27 -35.72 -12.10
CA PRO A 7 0.14 -34.33 -12.55
C PRO A 7 -0.77 -33.50 -11.61
N VAL A 8 -0.37 -32.25 -11.36
CA VAL A 8 -1.22 -31.26 -10.68
C VAL A 8 -2.30 -30.77 -11.64
N ARG A 9 -3.55 -31.12 -11.39
CA ARG A 9 -4.70 -30.62 -12.17
C ARG A 9 -5.25 -29.34 -11.54
N ILE A 10 -5.55 -28.34 -12.34
CA ILE A 10 -6.19 -27.09 -11.92
C ILE A 10 -7.58 -27.03 -12.52
N SER A 11 -8.59 -26.76 -11.70
CA SER A 11 -9.96 -26.48 -12.15
C SER A 11 -10.41 -25.08 -11.73
N LEU A 12 -11.34 -24.52 -12.49
CA LEU A 12 -12.05 -23.29 -12.14
C LEU A 12 -13.38 -23.66 -11.49
N ASP A 13 -13.71 -22.99 -10.39
CA ASP A 13 -15.00 -23.07 -9.74
C ASP A 13 -15.57 -21.67 -9.50
N SER A 14 -16.88 -21.50 -9.63
CA SER A 14 -17.56 -20.24 -9.36
C SER A 14 -18.97 -20.48 -8.83
N PRO A 15 -19.41 -19.78 -7.77
CA PRO A 15 -20.80 -19.78 -7.36
C PRO A 15 -21.70 -18.90 -8.24
N ASP A 16 -21.12 -18.03 -9.07
CA ASP A 16 -21.84 -16.98 -9.81
C ASP A 16 -22.15 -17.39 -11.27
N PHE A 17 -21.45 -18.40 -11.81
CA PHE A 17 -21.72 -18.99 -13.13
C PHE A 17 -21.33 -20.48 -13.15
N SER A 18 -21.96 -21.28 -14.03
CA SER A 18 -21.66 -22.73 -14.11
C SER A 18 -20.27 -22.98 -14.69
N CYS A 19 -19.52 -23.87 -14.03
CA CYS A 19 -18.21 -24.37 -14.47
C CYS A 19 -18.24 -25.84 -14.92
N ASP A 20 -19.43 -26.47 -15.04
CA ASP A 20 -19.58 -27.92 -15.25
C ASP A 20 -18.87 -28.43 -16.53
N HIS A 21 -18.85 -27.59 -17.56
CA HIS A 21 -18.25 -27.88 -18.87
C HIS A 21 -17.05 -26.98 -19.17
N VAL A 22 -16.43 -26.41 -18.14
CA VAL A 22 -15.26 -25.53 -18.27
C VAL A 22 -14.00 -26.34 -17.96
N GLN A 23 -13.04 -26.34 -18.89
CA GLN A 23 -11.71 -26.88 -18.66
C GLN A 23 -10.67 -25.77 -18.68
N VAL A 24 -9.82 -25.75 -17.65
CA VAL A 24 -8.65 -24.86 -17.59
C VAL A 24 -7.56 -25.45 -18.47
N ARG A 25 -7.10 -24.70 -19.47
CA ARG A 25 -6.07 -25.12 -20.43
C ARG A 25 -4.68 -24.61 -20.06
N GLU A 26 -4.58 -23.36 -19.62
CA GLU A 26 -3.31 -22.74 -19.25
C GLU A 26 -3.51 -21.79 -18.06
N VAL A 27 -2.52 -21.75 -17.18
CA VAL A 27 -2.49 -20.83 -16.02
C VAL A 27 -1.13 -20.18 -15.94
N GLN A 28 -1.13 -18.84 -15.90
CA GLN A 28 0.05 -18.04 -15.56
C GLN A 28 -0.31 -17.17 -14.35
N GLY A 29 0.40 -17.35 -13.24
CA GLY A 29 0.05 -16.72 -11.97
C GLY A 29 1.24 -16.08 -11.28
N LYS A 30 1.00 -15.00 -10.55
CA LYS A 30 1.99 -14.39 -9.66
C LYS A 30 1.36 -14.01 -8.33
N GLU A 31 2.04 -14.37 -7.26
CA GLU A 31 1.67 -14.03 -5.89
C GLU A 31 2.91 -13.50 -5.16
N ALA A 32 2.78 -12.43 -4.36
CA ALA A 32 3.90 -11.94 -3.55
C ALA A 32 3.43 -11.23 -2.28
N ILE A 33 4.23 -11.30 -1.21
CA ILE A 33 4.02 -10.48 -0.02
C ILE A 33 4.08 -9.00 -0.41
N GLY A 34 3.05 -8.24 -0.04
CA GLY A 34 2.92 -6.81 -0.31
C GLY A 34 2.35 -6.49 -1.69
N ARG A 35 1.85 -7.48 -2.45
CA ARG A 35 1.25 -7.30 -3.78
C ARG A 35 -0.07 -8.06 -3.88
N LEU A 36 -0.96 -7.59 -4.75
CA LEU A 36 -2.13 -8.36 -5.16
C LEU A 36 -1.65 -9.56 -5.99
N PHE A 37 -2.19 -10.75 -5.74
CA PHE A 37 -1.99 -11.84 -6.69
C PHE A 37 -2.76 -11.58 -7.99
N SER A 38 -2.29 -12.19 -9.07
CA SER A 38 -2.97 -12.15 -10.37
C SER A 38 -2.72 -13.45 -11.11
N PHE A 39 -3.79 -14.09 -11.58
CA PHE A 39 -3.74 -15.31 -12.39
C PHE A 39 -4.46 -15.05 -13.70
N ASP A 40 -3.73 -15.14 -14.81
CA ASP A 40 -4.31 -15.22 -16.14
C ASP A 40 -4.59 -16.70 -16.44
N VAL A 41 -5.86 -17.03 -16.68
CA VAL A 41 -6.38 -18.39 -16.79
C VAL A 41 -7.04 -18.54 -18.16
N GLU A 42 -6.49 -19.38 -19.01
CA GLU A 42 -7.15 -19.76 -20.26
C GLU A 42 -8.11 -20.93 -20.00
N ILE A 43 -9.37 -20.73 -20.36
CA ILE A 43 -10.41 -21.74 -20.24
C ILE A 43 -11.06 -22.06 -21.59
N VAL A 44 -11.59 -23.27 -21.68
CA VAL A 44 -12.34 -23.77 -22.83
C VAL A 44 -13.67 -24.33 -22.34
N CYS A 45 -14.77 -23.90 -22.95
CA CYS A 45 -16.08 -24.53 -22.79
C CYS A 45 -16.14 -25.74 -23.72
N ILE A 46 -16.14 -26.95 -23.17
CA ILE A 46 -16.10 -28.21 -23.95
C ILE A 46 -17.47 -28.67 -24.47
N GLU A 47 -18.50 -27.87 -24.23
CA GLU A 47 -19.80 -27.94 -24.90
C GLU A 47 -20.05 -26.61 -25.61
N ASP A 48 -20.93 -26.61 -26.62
CA ASP A 48 -21.35 -25.41 -27.36
C ASP A 48 -22.29 -24.56 -26.47
N THR A 49 -21.74 -24.06 -25.37
CA THR A 49 -22.40 -23.21 -24.39
C THR A 49 -21.53 -22.00 -24.13
N GLU A 50 -22.00 -20.85 -24.60
CA GLU A 50 -21.41 -19.55 -24.31
C GLU A 50 -21.64 -19.18 -22.84
N ILE A 51 -20.60 -18.66 -22.19
CA ILE A 51 -20.75 -17.96 -20.91
C ILE A 51 -20.66 -16.46 -21.21
N PRO A 52 -21.75 -15.68 -21.02
CA PRO A 52 -21.70 -14.25 -21.29
C PRO A 52 -20.64 -13.54 -20.45
N VAL A 53 -19.85 -12.66 -21.08
CA VAL A 53 -18.75 -11.93 -20.44
C VAL A 53 -19.22 -11.17 -19.20
N GLU A 54 -20.42 -10.60 -19.26
CA GLU A 54 -21.02 -9.82 -18.18
C GLU A 54 -21.36 -10.67 -16.95
N GLN A 55 -21.54 -11.98 -17.11
CA GLN A 55 -21.74 -12.90 -15.99
C GLN A 55 -20.42 -13.25 -15.31
N MET A 56 -19.31 -13.30 -16.06
CA MET A 56 -18.00 -13.59 -15.51
C MET A 56 -17.34 -12.35 -14.89
N LEU A 57 -17.52 -11.17 -15.47
CA LEU A 57 -16.83 -9.97 -15.01
C LEU A 57 -17.29 -9.57 -13.58
N GLY A 58 -16.35 -9.53 -12.64
CA GLY A 58 -16.61 -9.24 -11.24
C GLY A 58 -17.08 -10.45 -10.41
N ALA A 59 -17.34 -11.59 -11.04
CA ALA A 59 -17.77 -12.81 -10.38
C ALA A 59 -16.71 -13.35 -9.41
N SER A 60 -17.18 -13.96 -8.32
CA SER A 60 -16.35 -14.75 -7.42
C SER A 60 -15.90 -16.01 -8.15
N ALA A 61 -14.62 -16.35 -8.05
CA ALA A 61 -14.10 -17.55 -8.68
C ALA A 61 -12.91 -18.11 -7.88
N SER A 62 -12.68 -19.40 -8.05
CA SER A 62 -11.62 -20.13 -7.35
C SER A 62 -10.83 -21.01 -8.31
N LEU A 63 -9.51 -21.04 -8.16
CA LEU A 63 -8.66 -22.06 -8.77
C LEU A 63 -8.40 -23.16 -7.75
N VAL A 64 -8.79 -24.38 -8.08
CA VAL A 64 -8.63 -25.56 -7.22
C VAL A 64 -7.51 -26.42 -7.78
N PHE A 65 -6.47 -26.64 -6.99
CA PHE A 65 -5.29 -27.44 -7.34
C PHE A 65 -5.47 -28.85 -6.77
N LEU A 66 -5.41 -29.86 -7.64
CA LEU A 66 -5.74 -31.26 -7.35
C LEU A 66 -4.56 -32.16 -7.70
N ILE A 67 -4.28 -33.14 -6.84
CA ILE A 67 -3.37 -34.25 -7.13
C ILE A 67 -4.15 -35.53 -6.85
N ASP A 68 -4.24 -36.43 -7.84
CA ASP A 68 -5.04 -37.66 -7.77
C ASP A 68 -6.51 -37.42 -7.32
N GLY A 69 -7.09 -36.31 -7.78
CA GLY A 69 -8.44 -35.88 -7.40
C GLY A 69 -8.58 -35.33 -5.99
N VAL A 70 -7.51 -35.25 -5.21
CA VAL A 70 -7.50 -34.67 -3.86
C VAL A 70 -7.06 -33.21 -3.91
N GLU A 71 -7.88 -32.32 -3.37
CA GLU A 71 -7.57 -30.90 -3.22
C GLU A 71 -6.32 -30.69 -2.36
N GLN A 72 -5.33 -30.03 -2.95
CA GLN A 72 -4.10 -29.63 -2.29
C GLN A 72 -4.16 -28.18 -1.80
N ARG A 73 -4.83 -27.33 -2.60
CA ARG A 73 -4.95 -25.89 -2.37
C ARG A 73 -6.12 -25.36 -3.17
N THR A 74 -6.82 -24.37 -2.61
CA THR A 74 -7.74 -23.51 -3.36
C THR A 74 -7.31 -22.05 -3.25
N LEU A 75 -7.36 -21.34 -4.37
CA LEU A 75 -7.11 -19.90 -4.47
C LEU A 75 -8.43 -19.22 -4.80
N HIS A 76 -8.98 -18.50 -3.84
CA HIS A 76 -10.23 -17.73 -4.00
C HIS A 76 -9.95 -16.30 -4.44
N GLY A 77 -10.82 -15.72 -5.27
CA GLY A 77 -10.73 -14.32 -5.68
C GLY A 77 -11.95 -13.87 -6.47
N MET A 78 -11.75 -12.87 -7.32
CA MET A 78 -12.75 -12.36 -8.25
C MET A 78 -12.16 -12.19 -9.66
N ILE A 79 -12.98 -12.32 -10.69
CA ILE A 79 -12.60 -12.09 -12.08
C ILE A 79 -12.58 -10.59 -12.37
N ALA A 80 -11.40 -10.00 -12.56
CA ALA A 80 -11.26 -8.57 -12.86
C ALA A 80 -11.24 -8.25 -14.36
N ALA A 81 -10.95 -9.23 -15.21
CA ALA A 81 -10.99 -9.07 -16.66
C ALA A 81 -11.34 -10.38 -17.35
N VAL A 82 -11.98 -10.25 -18.51
CA VAL A 82 -12.35 -11.35 -19.40
C VAL A 82 -11.97 -10.93 -20.82
N GLU A 83 -11.25 -11.78 -21.51
CA GLU A 83 -11.01 -11.68 -22.95
C GLU A 83 -11.69 -12.86 -23.63
N ASP A 84 -12.67 -12.57 -24.48
CA ASP A 84 -13.32 -13.55 -25.36
C ASP A 84 -12.46 -13.77 -26.61
N ARG A 85 -11.97 -15.01 -26.78
CA ARG A 85 -11.06 -15.39 -27.87
C ARG A 85 -11.85 -15.81 -29.09
N LEU A 86 -12.46 -14.81 -29.73
CA LEU A 86 -13.25 -14.94 -30.96
C LEU A 86 -12.44 -15.45 -32.18
N ASP A 87 -11.11 -15.47 -32.07
CA ASP A 87 -10.17 -15.99 -33.08
C ASP A 87 -9.89 -17.49 -32.91
N ALA A 88 -10.38 -18.12 -31.83
CA ALA A 88 -10.11 -19.51 -31.56
C ALA A 88 -10.74 -20.45 -32.61
N PRO A 89 -10.00 -21.45 -33.10
CA PRO A 89 -10.52 -22.36 -34.10
C PRO A 89 -11.49 -23.39 -33.49
N GLY A 90 -12.56 -23.70 -34.22
CA GLY A 90 -13.52 -24.74 -33.84
C GLY A 90 -14.81 -24.19 -33.24
N PRO A 91 -15.69 -25.07 -32.75
CA PRO A 91 -17.01 -24.69 -32.24
C PRO A 91 -17.03 -24.33 -30.75
N PHE A 92 -15.90 -24.44 -30.05
CA PHE A 92 -15.83 -24.24 -28.60
C PHE A 92 -15.52 -22.79 -28.25
N HIS A 93 -16.08 -22.31 -27.14
CA HIS A 93 -15.78 -20.98 -26.64
C HIS A 93 -14.49 -20.97 -25.81
N HIS A 94 -13.67 -19.96 -26.04
CA HIS A 94 -12.38 -19.78 -25.40
C HIS A 94 -12.35 -18.44 -24.68
N TYR A 95 -11.91 -18.43 -23.42
CA TYR A 95 -11.76 -17.20 -22.65
C TYR A 95 -10.39 -17.14 -21.99
N ARG A 96 -9.85 -15.94 -21.85
CA ARG A 96 -8.76 -15.65 -20.91
C ARG A 96 -9.32 -14.79 -19.78
N LEU A 97 -9.28 -15.33 -18.56
CA LEU A 97 -9.78 -14.68 -17.36
C LEU A 97 -8.61 -14.15 -16.53
N ARG A 98 -8.77 -12.98 -15.91
CA ARG A 98 -7.84 -12.48 -14.90
C ARG A 98 -8.46 -12.59 -13.51
N LEU A 99 -8.00 -13.54 -12.72
CA LEU A 99 -8.40 -13.74 -11.33
C LEU A 99 -7.48 -12.97 -10.38
N VAL A 100 -8.07 -12.17 -9.48
CA VAL A 100 -7.36 -11.28 -8.54
C VAL A 100 -8.03 -11.35 -7.15
N PRO A 101 -7.38 -10.88 -6.06
CA PRO A 101 -8.03 -10.83 -4.75
C PRO A 101 -9.17 -9.82 -4.73
N ARG A 102 -10.10 -9.96 -3.77
CA ARG A 102 -11.18 -8.99 -3.55
C ARG A 102 -10.67 -7.60 -3.19
N LEU A 103 -9.42 -7.49 -2.70
CA LEU A 103 -8.72 -6.22 -2.45
C LEU A 103 -8.48 -5.41 -3.74
N HIS A 104 -8.56 -6.03 -4.93
CA HIS A 104 -8.44 -5.31 -6.21
C HIS A 104 -9.44 -4.16 -6.33
N ARG A 105 -10.60 -4.23 -5.67
CA ARG A 105 -11.58 -3.14 -5.60
C ARG A 105 -10.99 -1.81 -5.09
N ALA A 106 -9.98 -1.86 -4.22
CA ALA A 106 -9.28 -0.66 -3.71
C ALA A 106 -8.39 0.02 -4.77
N THR A 107 -8.15 -0.62 -5.92
CA THR A 107 -7.48 0.03 -7.07
C THR A 107 -8.42 0.94 -7.87
N LEU A 108 -9.73 0.74 -7.72
CA LEU A 108 -10.77 1.43 -8.48
C LEU A 108 -11.27 2.71 -7.80
N ILE A 109 -10.76 3.00 -6.60
CA ILE A 109 -11.13 4.17 -5.79
C ILE A 109 -9.91 5.08 -5.70
N GLU A 110 -10.06 6.32 -6.18
CA GLU A 110 -9.08 7.39 -6.01
C GLU A 110 -9.77 8.59 -5.34
N THR A 111 -9.35 8.93 -4.12
CA THR A 111 -9.91 10.03 -3.35
C THR A 111 -8.80 10.94 -2.80
N GLN A 112 -9.20 12.09 -2.26
CA GLN A 112 -8.30 13.03 -1.60
C GLN A 112 -8.89 13.37 -0.23
N GLU A 113 -8.40 12.73 0.82
CA GLU A 113 -9.04 12.75 2.12
C GLU A 113 -8.05 13.03 3.24
N VAL A 114 -8.49 13.80 4.22
CA VAL A 114 -7.75 14.05 5.46
C VAL A 114 -8.29 13.13 6.56
N PHE A 115 -7.41 12.40 7.23
CA PHE A 115 -7.73 11.57 8.38
C PHE A 115 -7.10 12.17 9.63
N LEU A 116 -7.86 12.30 10.70
CA LEU A 116 -7.41 12.92 11.96
C LEU A 116 -7.50 11.92 13.11
N ASN A 117 -6.54 11.99 14.03
CA ASN A 117 -6.50 11.24 15.29
C ASN A 117 -6.83 9.76 15.10
N THR A 118 -6.16 9.11 14.16
CA THR A 118 -6.37 7.69 13.86
C THR A 118 -5.03 6.96 13.75
N SER A 119 -5.01 5.71 14.19
CA SER A 119 -3.86 4.84 13.99
C SER A 119 -3.85 4.34 12.54
N VAL A 120 -2.67 3.98 12.02
CA VAL A 120 -2.57 3.42 10.66
C VAL A 120 -3.40 2.12 10.52
N PRO A 121 -3.35 1.15 11.47
CA PRO A 121 -4.20 -0.04 11.39
C PRO A 121 -5.71 0.27 11.37
N ASP A 122 -6.19 1.23 12.15
CA ASP A 122 -7.62 1.60 12.16
C ASP A 122 -8.05 2.27 10.86
N LEU A 123 -7.22 3.18 10.34
CA LEU A 123 -7.42 3.80 9.04
C LEU A 123 -7.46 2.77 7.91
N ILE A 124 -6.58 1.76 7.94
CA ILE A 124 -6.61 0.66 6.96
C ILE A 124 -7.93 -0.10 7.07
N ARG A 125 -8.40 -0.45 8.28
CA ARG A 125 -9.71 -1.11 8.45
C ARG A 125 -10.86 -0.27 7.90
N GLN A 126 -10.83 1.05 8.11
CA GLN A 126 -11.84 1.96 7.57
C GLN A 126 -11.87 1.89 6.03
N LYS A 127 -10.70 1.98 5.38
CA LYS A 127 -10.60 1.90 3.92
C LYS A 127 -11.04 0.55 3.37
N LEU A 128 -10.64 -0.55 4.00
CA LEU A 128 -11.04 -1.91 3.61
C LEU A 128 -12.56 -2.10 3.69
N THR A 129 -13.20 -1.50 4.70
CA THR A 129 -14.67 -1.58 4.84
C THR A 129 -15.39 -0.92 3.67
N LEU A 130 -14.87 0.18 3.10
CA LEU A 130 -15.47 0.86 1.95
C LEU A 130 -15.48 -0.02 0.68
N VAL A 131 -14.49 -0.90 0.56
CA VAL A 131 -14.42 -1.88 -0.52
C VAL A 131 -15.03 -3.22 -0.13
N GLY A 132 -15.84 -3.28 0.94
CA GLY A 132 -16.54 -4.50 1.34
C GLY A 132 -15.61 -5.62 1.81
N LEU A 133 -14.54 -5.29 2.53
CA LEU A 133 -13.67 -6.23 3.25
C LEU A 133 -13.71 -5.88 4.74
N ALA A 134 -14.30 -6.76 5.55
CA ALA A 134 -14.42 -6.55 6.99
C ALA A 134 -14.51 -7.88 7.76
N GLY A 135 -14.33 -7.82 9.09
CA GLY A 135 -14.45 -8.99 9.96
C GLY A 135 -13.53 -10.13 9.52
N ALA A 136 -14.10 -11.28 9.16
CA ALA A 136 -13.36 -12.47 8.77
C ALA A 136 -12.60 -12.38 7.43
N ASP A 137 -12.78 -11.28 6.67
CA ASP A 137 -12.02 -11.05 5.44
C ASP A 137 -10.61 -10.49 5.70
N VAL A 138 -10.35 -9.98 6.92
CA VAL A 138 -9.12 -9.26 7.25
C VAL A 138 -8.58 -9.72 8.59
N GLU A 139 -7.30 -10.07 8.64
CA GLU A 139 -6.62 -10.44 9.87
C GLU A 139 -5.44 -9.50 10.14
N MET A 140 -5.38 -8.94 11.35
CA MET A 140 -4.32 -8.03 11.78
C MET A 140 -3.43 -8.74 12.81
N ARG A 141 -2.39 -9.44 12.33
CA ARG A 141 -1.37 -10.13 13.14
C ARG A 141 -0.21 -9.17 13.46
N LEU A 142 -0.54 -8.08 14.14
CA LEU A 142 0.38 -7.00 14.48
C LEU A 142 0.86 -7.14 15.93
N PHE A 143 2.18 -7.06 16.14
CA PHE A 143 2.82 -7.25 17.44
C PHE A 143 3.47 -5.97 17.97
N GLY A 144 3.63 -4.96 17.12
CA GLY A 144 4.05 -3.61 17.48
C GLY A 144 2.89 -2.73 17.98
N THR A 145 3.25 -1.55 18.49
CA THR A 145 2.28 -0.51 18.88
C THR A 145 2.26 0.57 17.81
N TYR A 146 1.05 0.96 17.38
CA TYR A 146 0.84 1.96 16.35
C TYR A 146 0.09 3.16 16.93
N PRO A 147 0.78 4.26 17.26
CA PRO A 147 0.13 5.41 17.88
C PRO A 147 -0.84 6.09 16.89
N GLU A 148 -1.83 6.77 17.45
CA GLU A 148 -2.67 7.69 16.69
C GLU A 148 -1.83 8.81 16.08
N ARG A 149 -2.11 9.11 14.82
CA ARG A 149 -1.52 10.24 14.12
C ARG A 149 -2.51 11.39 14.08
N GLU A 150 -2.05 12.58 14.44
CA GLU A 150 -2.86 13.80 14.43
C GLU A 150 -3.48 14.09 13.05
N MET A 151 -2.73 13.77 11.99
CA MET A 151 -3.19 13.96 10.62
C MET A 151 -2.45 13.00 9.67
N ILE A 152 -3.19 12.34 8.79
CA ILE A 152 -2.70 11.55 7.65
C ILE A 152 -3.53 11.98 6.44
N VAL A 153 -2.89 12.26 5.31
CA VAL A 153 -3.56 12.72 4.10
C VAL A 153 -3.37 11.69 2.99
N GLN A 154 -4.47 11.25 2.38
CA GLN A 154 -4.47 10.57 1.09
C GLN A 154 -4.56 11.62 0.00
N TYR A 155 -3.62 11.62 -0.95
CA TYR A 155 -3.57 12.68 -1.97
C TYR A 155 -3.23 12.11 -3.35
N LYS A 156 -4.22 12.13 -4.25
CA LYS A 156 -4.09 11.72 -5.67
C LYS A 156 -3.47 10.34 -5.81
N GLU A 157 -4.00 9.40 -5.04
CA GLU A 157 -3.56 8.01 -5.00
C GLU A 157 -4.77 7.13 -4.74
N THR A 158 -4.73 5.91 -5.27
CA THR A 158 -5.80 4.93 -5.04
C THR A 158 -5.81 4.49 -3.58
N ASP A 159 -6.94 3.95 -3.11
CA ASP A 159 -7.02 3.38 -1.76
C ASP A 159 -5.98 2.26 -1.56
N LEU A 160 -5.71 1.44 -2.59
CA LEU A 160 -4.63 0.45 -2.52
C LEU A 160 -3.26 1.11 -2.36
N ALA A 161 -2.95 2.13 -3.15
CA ALA A 161 -1.65 2.83 -3.06
C ALA A 161 -1.48 3.49 -1.68
N PHE A 162 -2.55 4.10 -1.16
CA PHE A 162 -2.57 4.68 0.17
C PHE A 162 -2.28 3.67 1.27
N ILE A 163 -3.00 2.53 1.27
CA ILE A 163 -2.75 1.43 2.22
C ILE A 163 -1.33 0.91 2.06
N SER A 164 -0.90 0.64 0.82
CA SER A 164 0.41 0.05 0.51
C SER A 164 1.56 0.91 0.99
N ARG A 165 1.57 2.23 0.72
CA ARG A 165 2.67 3.10 1.18
C ARG A 165 2.73 3.23 2.70
N LEU A 166 1.58 3.15 3.40
CA LEU A 166 1.52 3.23 4.86
C LEU A 166 2.11 1.98 5.50
N VAL A 167 1.71 0.80 5.03
CA VAL A 167 2.24 -0.48 5.55
C VAL A 167 3.70 -0.69 5.16
N GLU A 168 4.09 -0.35 3.93
CA GLU A 168 5.49 -0.39 3.49
C GLU A 168 6.38 0.56 4.32
N HIS A 169 5.90 1.77 4.64
CA HIS A 169 6.63 2.69 5.50
C HIS A 169 6.81 2.14 6.93
N LEU A 170 5.81 1.45 7.46
CA LEU A 170 5.84 0.88 8.82
C LEU A 170 6.45 -0.53 8.88
N GLY A 171 6.91 -1.10 7.76
CA GLY A 171 7.45 -2.46 7.73
C GLY A 171 6.41 -3.56 7.92
N ILE A 172 5.12 -3.23 7.76
CA ILE A 172 4.00 -4.16 7.83
C ILE A 172 3.85 -4.85 6.47
N SER A 173 4.00 -6.17 6.46
CA SER A 173 3.71 -7.02 5.32
C SER A 173 2.21 -7.26 5.20
N PHE A 174 1.70 -7.42 3.98
CA PHE A 174 0.38 -8.02 3.76
C PHE A 174 0.46 -9.16 2.74
N PHE A 175 -0.41 -10.16 2.86
CA PHE A 175 -0.52 -11.30 1.95
C PHE A 175 -1.91 -11.92 2.04
N PHE A 176 -2.17 -12.97 1.27
CA PHE A 176 -3.47 -13.61 1.20
C PHE A 176 -3.39 -15.05 1.69
N GLU A 177 -4.28 -15.41 2.61
CA GLU A 177 -4.57 -16.80 2.95
C GLU A 177 -5.92 -17.17 2.34
N HIS A 178 -6.16 -18.47 2.11
CA HIS A 178 -7.39 -18.95 1.49
C HIS A 178 -8.01 -20.02 2.37
N GLY A 179 -9.30 -19.87 2.67
CA GLY A 179 -10.05 -20.83 3.47
C GLY A 179 -11.49 -20.42 3.65
N SER A 180 -12.36 -21.37 3.97
CA SER A 180 -13.80 -21.12 4.16
C SER A 180 -14.46 -20.36 2.99
N GLY A 181 -14.03 -20.66 1.76
CA GLY A 181 -14.59 -20.09 0.53
C GLY A 181 -14.19 -18.65 0.21
N ARG A 182 -13.10 -18.11 0.78
CA ARG A 182 -12.69 -16.71 0.57
C ARG A 182 -11.17 -16.50 0.63
N ASP A 183 -10.69 -15.42 0.03
CA ASP A 183 -9.36 -14.84 0.28
C ASP A 183 -9.41 -13.97 1.54
N VAL A 184 -8.51 -14.24 2.48
CA VAL A 184 -8.34 -13.49 3.73
C VAL A 184 -7.08 -12.64 3.61
N LEU A 185 -7.24 -11.32 3.73
CA LEU A 185 -6.13 -10.38 3.71
C LEU A 185 -5.47 -10.32 5.09
N VAL A 186 -4.23 -10.79 5.18
CA VAL A 186 -3.47 -10.82 6.43
C VAL A 186 -2.44 -9.70 6.45
N PHE A 187 -2.39 -8.93 7.53
CA PHE A 187 -1.31 -7.98 7.81
C PHE A 187 -0.44 -8.49 8.96
N THR A 188 0.89 -8.38 8.83
CA THR A 188 1.83 -8.69 9.92
C THR A 188 3.10 -7.84 9.90
N ASP A 189 3.62 -7.52 11.06
CA ASP A 189 4.86 -6.76 11.29
C ASP A 189 5.99 -7.63 11.87
N GLY A 190 5.77 -8.94 12.03
CA GLY A 190 6.70 -9.85 12.70
C GLY A 190 6.70 -11.25 12.11
N GLN A 191 7.79 -11.99 12.33
CA GLN A 191 7.97 -13.33 11.77
C GLN A 191 6.93 -14.32 12.32
N GLN A 192 6.52 -14.12 13.57
CA GLN A 192 5.51 -14.90 14.26
C GLN A 192 4.09 -14.77 13.68
N GLY A 193 3.85 -13.82 12.77
CA GLY A 193 2.57 -13.70 12.05
C GLY A 193 2.49 -14.52 10.77
N PHE A 194 3.60 -15.12 10.32
CA PHE A 194 3.64 -16.06 9.21
C PHE A 194 3.32 -17.47 9.69
N ALA A 195 2.41 -18.16 9.00
CA ALA A 195 2.00 -19.51 9.32
C ALA A 195 2.82 -20.56 8.55
N PRO A 196 2.96 -21.80 9.04
CA PRO A 196 3.50 -22.90 8.23
C PRO A 196 2.60 -23.23 7.02
N LEU A 197 3.17 -23.88 6.00
CA LEU A 197 2.41 -24.42 4.88
C LEU A 197 1.27 -25.35 5.37
N PRO A 198 0.07 -25.25 4.79
CA PRO A 198 -1.03 -26.15 5.12
C PRO A 198 -0.68 -27.63 4.92
N ALA A 199 -1.19 -28.50 5.81
CA ALA A 199 -1.08 -29.96 5.82
C ALA A 199 0.33 -30.57 6.00
N LYS A 200 1.39 -30.00 5.40
CA LYS A 200 2.77 -30.49 5.56
C LYS A 200 3.75 -29.31 5.61
N GLU A 201 4.37 -29.14 6.77
CA GLU A 201 5.34 -28.07 7.00
C GLU A 201 6.71 -28.35 6.36
N THR A 202 6.94 -29.57 5.87
CA THR A 202 8.19 -29.98 5.24
C THR A 202 8.05 -30.13 3.72
N VAL A 203 9.03 -29.61 2.99
CA VAL A 203 9.16 -29.81 1.54
C VAL A 203 10.47 -30.52 1.25
N THR A 204 10.38 -31.66 0.57
CA THR A 204 11.54 -32.46 0.22
C THR A 204 12.30 -31.84 -0.96
N TYR A 205 13.62 -31.86 -0.88
CA TYR A 205 14.51 -31.39 -1.93
C TYR A 205 14.97 -32.56 -2.80
N ARG A 206 14.59 -32.57 -4.08
CA ARG A 206 14.94 -33.62 -5.05
C ARG A 206 15.68 -33.05 -6.26
N PRO A 207 17.02 -32.92 -6.20
CA PRO A 207 17.80 -32.26 -7.26
C PRO A 207 17.99 -33.10 -8.54
N ARG A 208 17.49 -34.34 -8.61
CA ARG A 208 17.79 -35.28 -9.69
C ARG A 208 16.56 -35.60 -10.53
N GLY A 209 16.61 -35.20 -11.81
CA GLY A 209 15.94 -35.83 -12.96
C GLY A 209 14.42 -35.74 -13.06
N GLU A 210 13.70 -35.97 -11.96
CA GLU A 210 12.25 -36.17 -11.97
C GLU A 210 11.46 -34.86 -11.91
N GLN A 211 12.13 -33.75 -11.51
CA GLN A 211 11.52 -32.42 -11.35
C GLN A 211 10.27 -32.44 -10.45
N ILE A 212 10.34 -33.21 -9.36
CA ILE A 212 9.29 -33.37 -8.33
C ILE A 212 9.73 -32.65 -7.05
N ASP A 213 8.78 -32.09 -6.32
CA ASP A 213 8.95 -31.23 -5.15
C ASP A 213 9.89 -30.06 -5.46
N LEU A 214 10.72 -29.62 -4.51
CA LEU A 214 11.71 -28.57 -4.74
C LEU A 214 12.95 -29.21 -5.38
N PHE A 215 13.26 -28.89 -6.64
CA PHE A 215 14.34 -29.56 -7.38
C PHE A 215 15.49 -28.63 -7.78
N GLU A 216 15.28 -27.31 -7.79
CA GLU A 216 16.38 -26.33 -7.91
C GLU A 216 16.31 -25.34 -6.74
N LEU A 217 17.46 -24.99 -6.20
CA LEU A 217 17.59 -23.95 -5.17
C LEU A 217 18.93 -23.23 -5.32
N SER A 218 18.90 -21.89 -5.40
CA SER A 218 20.10 -21.05 -5.48
C SER A 218 20.04 -19.95 -4.43
N ALA A 219 21.18 -19.65 -3.78
CA ALA A 219 21.30 -18.51 -2.88
C ALA A 219 21.83 -17.30 -3.64
N ARG A 220 21.28 -16.12 -3.35
CA ARG A 220 21.66 -14.82 -3.93
C ARG A 220 22.01 -13.87 -2.80
N ALA A 221 23.10 -13.12 -2.98
CA ALA A 221 23.56 -12.13 -2.03
C ALA A 221 24.10 -10.89 -2.76
N GLU A 222 23.78 -9.71 -2.25
CA GLU A 222 24.24 -8.41 -2.74
C GLU A 222 24.88 -7.59 -1.61
N VAL A 223 25.84 -6.72 -1.95
CA VAL A 223 26.44 -5.81 -0.98
C VAL A 223 25.41 -4.79 -0.50
N LEU A 224 25.39 -4.51 0.81
CA LEU A 224 24.44 -3.61 1.45
C LEU A 224 25.13 -2.42 2.12
N PRO A 225 24.46 -1.25 2.20
CA PRO A 225 24.90 -0.15 3.04
C PRO A 225 25.14 -0.58 4.49
N ALA A 226 26.19 -0.05 5.11
CA ALA A 226 26.54 -0.33 6.50
C ALA A 226 25.65 0.42 7.49
N SER A 227 25.33 1.68 7.20
CA SER A 227 24.56 2.53 8.13
C SER A 227 23.30 3.12 7.52
N TYR A 228 22.28 3.29 8.36
CA TYR A 228 21.01 3.91 8.02
C TYR A 228 20.72 5.01 9.03
N VAL A 229 20.62 6.25 8.56
CA VAL A 229 20.46 7.45 9.39
C VAL A 229 19.12 8.09 9.07
N MET A 230 18.35 8.38 10.11
CA MET A 230 17.09 9.10 10.06
C MET A 230 17.28 10.50 10.63
N GLN A 231 16.78 11.50 9.93
CA GLN A 231 16.81 12.90 10.37
C GLN A 231 15.43 13.55 10.26
N GLU A 232 15.08 14.35 11.25
CA GLU A 232 13.83 15.11 11.24
C GLU A 232 13.96 16.42 12.04
N TYR A 233 13.02 17.34 11.82
CA TYR A 233 12.85 18.54 12.61
C TYR A 233 11.41 18.65 13.13
N ASN A 234 11.27 18.74 14.44
CA ASN A 234 9.99 18.99 15.11
C ASN A 234 9.97 20.40 15.71
N TYR A 235 9.15 21.29 15.16
CA TYR A 235 9.06 22.67 15.61
C TYR A 235 8.54 22.82 17.05
N ARG A 236 7.86 21.81 17.60
CA ARG A 236 7.36 21.83 18.99
C ARG A 236 8.48 21.56 20.00
N THR A 237 9.54 20.90 19.55
CA THR A 237 10.74 20.58 20.35
C THR A 237 11.99 20.93 19.52
N PRO A 238 12.19 22.21 19.15
CA PRO A 238 13.14 22.60 18.11
C PRO A 238 14.61 22.38 18.47
N GLN A 239 14.91 22.15 19.76
CA GLN A 239 16.25 21.86 20.27
C GLN A 239 16.51 20.37 20.47
N LEU A 240 15.48 19.53 20.35
CA LEU A 240 15.62 18.08 20.48
C LEU A 240 16.30 17.54 19.22
N ASP A 241 17.42 16.85 19.39
CA ASP A 241 18.09 16.15 18.28
C ASP A 241 17.26 14.93 17.87
N LEU A 242 16.75 14.96 16.64
CA LEU A 242 16.00 13.88 16.02
C LEU A 242 16.85 13.17 14.96
N THR A 243 18.16 13.13 15.16
CA THR A 243 19.07 12.28 14.39
C THR A 243 19.17 10.91 15.07
N SER A 244 18.87 9.85 14.33
CA SER A 244 18.98 8.47 14.82
C SER A 244 19.67 7.61 13.77
N SER A 245 20.35 6.54 14.19
CA SER A 245 21.11 5.71 13.27
C SER A 245 21.13 4.24 13.66
N HIS A 246 21.18 3.38 12.66
CA HIS A 246 21.30 1.94 12.84
C HIS A 246 22.38 1.38 11.92
N GLU A 247 23.34 0.68 12.52
CA GLU A 247 24.36 -0.09 11.81
C GLU A 247 23.82 -1.48 11.48
N SER A 248 23.83 -1.84 10.21
CA SER A 248 23.37 -3.15 9.75
C SER A 248 24.49 -4.20 9.91
N PRO A 249 24.25 -5.30 10.65
CA PRO A 249 25.23 -6.38 10.74
C PRO A 249 25.56 -7.05 9.40
N ALA A 250 24.65 -6.96 8.43
CA ALA A 250 24.83 -7.47 7.06
C ALA A 250 25.46 -6.44 6.11
N GLY A 251 25.77 -5.25 6.61
CA GLY A 251 26.31 -4.15 5.84
C GLY A 251 27.79 -4.34 5.48
N PHE A 252 28.20 -3.78 4.34
CA PHE A 252 29.58 -3.81 3.88
C PHE A 252 30.25 -2.45 3.99
N ALA A 253 29.69 -1.42 3.33
CA ALA A 253 30.26 -0.08 3.31
C ALA A 253 29.19 0.99 2.98
N GLY A 254 29.50 2.25 3.29
CA GLY A 254 28.64 3.40 2.99
C GLY A 254 27.44 3.52 3.93
N GLY A 255 26.65 4.57 3.74
CA GLY A 255 25.48 4.87 4.55
C GLY A 255 24.36 5.51 3.75
N VAL A 256 23.12 5.34 4.23
CA VAL A 256 21.92 5.97 3.68
C VAL A 256 21.40 6.96 4.71
N VAL A 257 21.21 8.22 4.30
CA VAL A 257 20.58 9.25 5.14
C VAL A 257 19.21 9.58 4.56
N GLU A 258 18.17 9.49 5.38
CA GLU A 258 16.79 9.84 5.03
C GLU A 258 16.32 10.98 5.93
N TYR A 259 15.95 12.11 5.32
CA TYR A 259 15.33 13.25 6.00
C TYR A 259 13.83 13.30 5.69
N GLY A 260 13.00 13.68 6.65
CA GLY A 260 11.58 13.95 6.40
C GLY A 260 10.66 12.73 6.56
N ALA A 261 11.08 11.74 7.35
CA ALA A 261 10.28 10.55 7.66
C ALA A 261 9.15 10.81 8.68
N HIS A 262 8.99 12.05 9.16
CA HIS A 262 7.86 12.53 9.95
C HIS A 262 7.67 11.85 11.33
N PHE A 263 8.77 11.39 11.93
CA PHE A 263 8.78 10.93 13.33
C PHE A 263 8.94 12.11 14.31
N LYS A 264 8.47 11.93 15.55
CA LYS A 264 8.41 12.99 16.57
C LYS A 264 9.41 12.79 17.70
N THR A 265 9.93 11.58 17.90
CA THR A 265 10.86 11.25 18.99
C THR A 265 12.09 10.49 18.50
N PRO A 266 13.23 10.53 19.22
CA PRO A 266 14.41 9.75 18.88
C PRO A 266 14.16 8.24 18.84
N GLU A 267 13.25 7.72 19.67
CA GLU A 267 12.90 6.30 19.70
C GLU A 267 12.20 5.86 18.42
N GLU A 268 11.27 6.68 17.90
CA GLU A 268 10.63 6.44 16.60
C GLU A 268 11.66 6.51 15.46
N GLY A 269 12.59 7.47 15.51
CA GLY A 269 13.68 7.61 14.54
C GLY A 269 14.61 6.38 14.54
N GLN A 270 14.97 5.87 15.72
CA GLN A 270 15.78 4.68 15.87
C GLN A 270 15.07 3.44 15.33
N HIS A 271 13.77 3.30 15.61
CA HIS A 271 12.96 2.20 15.09
C HIS A 271 12.88 2.24 13.56
N LEU A 272 12.65 3.41 12.96
CA LEU A 272 12.63 3.56 11.50
C LEU A 272 14.00 3.26 10.88
N ALA A 273 15.10 3.68 11.49
CA ALA A 273 16.45 3.36 11.01
C ALA A 273 16.70 1.84 10.99
N GLN A 274 16.30 1.13 12.05
CA GLN A 274 16.34 -0.33 12.11
C GLN A 274 15.47 -0.96 11.01
N LEU A 275 14.22 -0.51 10.86
CA LEU A 275 13.32 -1.02 9.82
C LEU A 275 13.91 -0.88 8.41
N ARG A 276 14.63 0.21 8.12
CA ARG A 276 15.32 0.36 6.82
C ARG A 276 16.50 -0.57 6.63
N ALA A 277 17.26 -0.82 7.69
CA ALA A 277 18.31 -1.81 7.66
C ALA A 277 17.76 -3.22 7.37
N GLU A 278 16.67 -3.59 8.04
CA GLU A 278 15.97 -4.87 7.85
C GLU A 278 15.34 -4.98 6.43
N GLU A 279 14.73 -3.92 5.92
CA GLU A 279 14.21 -3.83 4.54
C GLU A 279 15.30 -4.09 3.49
N ARG A 280 16.50 -3.54 3.68
CA ARG A 280 17.60 -3.80 2.75
C ARG A 280 18.21 -5.18 2.93
N ALA A 281 18.31 -5.67 4.18
CA ALA A 281 18.81 -7.00 4.48
C ALA A 281 17.94 -8.10 3.86
N SER A 282 16.61 -7.99 3.98
CA SER A 282 15.66 -8.95 3.41
C SER A 282 15.74 -9.04 1.89
N ARG A 283 16.14 -7.96 1.22
CA ARG A 283 16.32 -7.92 -0.24
C ARG A 283 17.71 -8.36 -0.68
N GLY A 284 18.72 -8.05 0.12
CA GLY A 284 20.12 -8.30 -0.19
C GLY A 284 20.50 -9.76 -0.12
N THR A 285 19.87 -10.56 0.76
CA THR A 285 20.10 -12.01 0.82
C THR A 285 18.78 -12.77 0.69
N TYR A 286 18.68 -13.61 -0.33
CA TYR A 286 17.48 -14.38 -0.61
C TYR A 286 17.84 -15.66 -1.39
N TYR A 287 16.86 -16.53 -1.57
CA TYR A 287 16.99 -17.77 -2.31
C TYR A 287 15.98 -17.81 -3.44
N VAL A 288 16.34 -18.46 -4.54
CA VAL A 288 15.46 -18.71 -5.68
C VAL A 288 15.30 -20.21 -5.85
N GLY A 289 14.07 -20.69 -5.80
CA GLY A 289 13.72 -22.10 -5.93
C GLY A 289 12.90 -22.39 -7.19
N ARG A 290 12.95 -23.63 -7.70
CA ARG A 290 11.99 -24.14 -8.69
C ARG A 290 11.40 -25.46 -8.22
N SER A 291 10.11 -25.60 -8.41
CA SER A 291 9.34 -26.73 -7.87
C SER A 291 8.11 -27.06 -8.71
N ASP A 292 7.50 -28.22 -8.48
CA ASP A 292 6.13 -28.55 -8.88
C ASP A 292 5.16 -28.68 -7.69
N GLU A 293 5.61 -28.30 -6.48
CA GLU A 293 4.78 -28.26 -5.28
C GLU A 293 3.75 -27.12 -5.36
N CYS A 294 2.48 -27.47 -5.57
CA CYS A 294 1.42 -26.48 -5.80
C CYS A 294 0.91 -25.76 -4.55
N ARG A 295 1.32 -26.20 -3.36
CA ARG A 295 0.87 -25.65 -2.07
C ARG A 295 1.59 -24.37 -1.66
N PHE A 296 2.67 -23.98 -2.35
CA PHE A 296 3.40 -22.75 -2.03
C PHE A 296 2.53 -21.51 -2.16
N ILE A 297 2.47 -20.71 -1.09
CA ILE A 297 1.76 -19.42 -0.99
C ILE A 297 2.66 -18.38 -0.33
N PRO A 298 2.66 -17.11 -0.78
CA PRO A 298 3.39 -16.06 -0.07
C PRO A 298 2.88 -15.87 1.36
N GLY A 299 3.81 -15.62 2.29
CA GLY A 299 3.49 -15.50 3.71
C GLY A 299 3.45 -16.83 4.47
N ALA A 300 3.60 -17.97 3.78
CA ALA A 300 3.79 -19.26 4.43
C ALA A 300 5.27 -19.57 4.68
N THR A 301 5.52 -20.36 5.72
CA THR A 301 6.84 -20.91 6.05
C THR A 301 6.89 -22.41 5.82
N PHE A 302 8.08 -22.94 5.50
CA PHE A 302 8.30 -24.38 5.38
C PHE A 302 9.73 -24.75 5.75
N LYS A 303 9.93 -25.99 6.15
CA LYS A 303 11.23 -26.58 6.46
C LYS A 303 11.69 -27.44 5.29
N ILE A 304 12.88 -27.17 4.75
CA ILE A 304 13.45 -28.01 3.68
C ILE A 304 13.96 -29.33 4.25
N ASP A 305 13.72 -30.43 3.54
CA ASP A 305 14.14 -31.78 3.91
C ASP A 305 15.01 -32.40 2.81
N GLY A 306 16.10 -33.06 3.16
CA GLY A 306 16.99 -33.76 2.23
C GLY A 306 18.01 -32.89 1.48
N HIS A 307 18.06 -31.57 1.72
CA HIS A 307 19.08 -30.71 1.10
C HIS A 307 20.45 -30.87 1.81
N PRO A 308 21.54 -31.24 1.11
CA PRO A 308 22.81 -31.66 1.73
C PRO A 308 23.49 -30.61 2.63
N ARG A 309 23.14 -29.33 2.48
CA ARG A 309 23.70 -28.21 3.25
C ARG A 309 22.67 -27.41 4.05
N LEU A 310 21.38 -27.59 3.76
CA LEU A 310 20.31 -26.73 4.28
C LEU A 310 19.23 -27.57 4.95
N ASP A 311 19.44 -28.87 5.11
CA ASP A 311 18.50 -29.77 5.75
C ASP A 311 17.99 -29.18 7.08
N GLY A 312 16.67 -29.14 7.20
CA GLY A 312 15.98 -28.57 8.34
C GLY A 312 15.97 -27.04 8.45
N THR A 313 16.48 -26.32 7.45
CA THR A 313 16.36 -24.85 7.38
C THR A 313 14.93 -24.45 7.08
N SER A 314 14.40 -23.47 7.81
CA SER A 314 13.08 -22.90 7.55
C SER A 314 13.16 -21.70 6.62
N PHE A 315 12.31 -21.70 5.59
CA PHE A 315 12.16 -20.62 4.63
C PHE A 315 10.79 -19.97 4.75
N LEU A 316 10.74 -18.66 4.51
CA LEU A 316 9.54 -17.87 4.24
C LEU A 316 9.39 -17.76 2.72
N VAL A 317 8.20 -18.11 2.21
CA VAL A 317 7.83 -17.88 0.81
C VAL A 317 7.46 -16.41 0.65
N VAL A 318 8.23 -15.68 -0.15
CA VAL A 318 8.03 -14.23 -0.39
C VAL A 318 7.26 -13.99 -1.68
N GLU A 319 7.57 -14.76 -2.71
CA GLU A 319 6.95 -14.66 -4.04
C GLU A 319 6.87 -16.04 -4.69
N VAL A 320 5.80 -16.27 -5.44
CA VAL A 320 5.60 -17.46 -6.26
C VAL A 320 5.12 -17.03 -7.64
N GLU A 321 5.78 -17.54 -8.67
CA GLU A 321 5.33 -17.44 -10.07
C GLU A 321 4.93 -18.84 -10.53
N HIS A 322 3.68 -18.99 -10.98
CA HIS A 322 3.06 -20.24 -11.38
C HIS A 322 2.92 -20.33 -12.89
N HIS A 323 3.17 -21.53 -13.42
CA HIS A 323 2.91 -21.88 -14.81
C HIS A 323 2.31 -23.28 -14.87
N ALA A 324 1.17 -23.42 -15.53
CA ALA A 324 0.52 -24.70 -15.75
C ALA A 324 -0.04 -24.81 -17.17
N VAL A 325 0.11 -25.99 -17.77
CA VAL A 325 -0.49 -26.35 -19.06
C VAL A 325 -1.21 -27.68 -18.88
N GLN A 326 -2.47 -27.72 -19.29
CA GLN A 326 -3.34 -28.89 -19.18
C GLN A 326 -4.02 -29.11 -20.55
N PRO A 327 -3.55 -30.09 -21.34
CA PRO A 327 -4.12 -30.36 -22.66
C PRO A 327 -5.61 -30.67 -22.57
N VAL A 328 -6.43 -29.97 -23.34
CA VAL A 328 -7.87 -30.24 -23.47
C VAL A 328 -8.05 -31.22 -24.62
N ALA A 329 -8.37 -32.49 -24.32
CA ALA A 329 -8.34 -33.59 -25.28
C ALA A 329 -9.14 -33.37 -26.59
N ILE A 330 -10.19 -32.54 -26.54
CA ILE A 330 -11.06 -32.26 -27.70
C ILE A 330 -10.49 -31.14 -28.58
N VAL A 331 -9.64 -30.26 -28.03
CA VAL A 331 -9.09 -29.08 -28.72
C VAL A 331 -7.60 -29.24 -29.05
N ASP A 332 -6.83 -29.84 -28.16
CA ASP A 332 -5.38 -29.97 -28.28
C ASP A 332 -5.00 -31.32 -28.89
N SER A 333 -4.77 -31.36 -30.21
CA SER A 333 -4.19 -32.50 -30.92
C SER A 333 -2.66 -32.53 -30.92
N ASP A 334 -2.02 -31.44 -30.49
CA ASP A 334 -0.61 -31.12 -30.78
C ASP A 334 0.41 -31.76 -29.83
N GLY A 335 0.01 -32.78 -29.06
CA GLY A 335 0.93 -33.52 -28.19
C GLY A 335 1.54 -32.68 -27.06
N ARG A 336 0.86 -31.60 -26.63
CA ARG A 336 1.23 -30.87 -25.41
C ARG A 336 1.17 -31.83 -24.22
N GLU A 337 2.14 -31.74 -23.32
CA GLU A 337 2.16 -32.53 -22.09
C GLU A 337 1.57 -31.72 -20.93
N HIS A 338 0.96 -32.43 -19.99
CA HIS A 338 0.46 -31.84 -18.76
C HIS A 338 1.64 -31.42 -17.88
N GLU A 339 1.71 -30.14 -17.52
CA GLU A 339 2.80 -29.59 -16.74
C GLU A 339 2.28 -28.61 -15.69
N TYR A 340 2.82 -28.71 -14.47
CA TYR A 340 2.79 -27.64 -13.49
C TYR A 340 4.20 -27.38 -12.99
N ARG A 341 4.59 -26.10 -12.92
CA ARG A 341 5.83 -25.65 -12.30
C ARG A 341 5.62 -24.30 -11.64
N ASN A 342 6.45 -24.02 -10.64
CA ASN A 342 6.56 -22.69 -10.06
C ASN A 342 8.01 -22.28 -9.80
N THR A 343 8.22 -20.97 -9.73
CA THR A 343 9.48 -20.34 -9.32
C THR A 343 9.22 -19.55 -8.04
N LEU A 344 10.12 -19.69 -7.06
CA LEU A 344 9.96 -19.16 -5.72
C LEU A 344 11.03 -18.12 -5.43
N ARG A 345 10.66 -17.03 -4.77
CA ARG A 345 11.59 -16.19 -4.00
C ARG A 345 11.40 -16.51 -2.53
N LEU A 346 12.48 -16.90 -1.87
CA LEU A 346 12.47 -17.33 -0.48
C LEU A 346 13.43 -16.49 0.36
N ASN A 347 13.04 -16.25 1.61
CA ASN A 347 13.89 -15.71 2.65
C ASN A 347 14.05 -16.73 3.77
N LEU A 348 15.09 -16.62 4.60
CA LEU A 348 15.16 -17.44 5.81
C LEU A 348 14.08 -17.00 6.80
N ALA A 349 13.34 -17.95 7.37
CA ALA A 349 12.22 -17.64 8.26
C ALA A 349 12.66 -17.06 9.61
N ASP A 350 13.91 -17.30 10.03
CA ASP A 350 14.48 -16.75 11.26
C ASP A 350 14.99 -15.30 11.11
N LYS A 351 15.01 -14.76 9.88
CA LYS A 351 15.46 -13.40 9.60
C LYS A 351 14.27 -12.46 9.46
N PRO A 352 14.37 -11.22 9.98
CA PRO A 352 13.36 -10.20 9.75
C PRO A 352 13.08 -9.99 8.26
N TYR A 353 11.81 -10.09 7.89
CA TYR A 353 11.32 -9.69 6.58
C TYR A 353 10.57 -8.37 6.72
N ARG A 354 10.95 -7.38 5.90
CA ARG A 354 10.20 -6.15 5.68
C ARG A 354 9.86 -6.02 4.20
N PRO A 355 8.64 -5.56 3.86
CA PRO A 355 8.26 -5.32 2.49
C PRO A 355 9.11 -4.20 1.87
N THR A 356 9.32 -4.28 0.56
CA THR A 356 9.99 -3.21 -0.18
C THR A 356 9.07 -2.00 -0.27
N ARG A 357 9.59 -0.80 0.00
CA ARG A 357 8.90 0.46 -0.32
C ARG A 357 8.87 0.72 -1.83
N ALA A 358 7.90 0.16 -2.54
CA ALA A 358 7.74 0.38 -3.98
C ALA A 358 6.63 1.37 -4.32
N THR A 359 5.69 1.58 -3.39
CA THR A 359 4.59 2.51 -3.60
C THR A 359 5.09 3.93 -3.44
N GLN A 360 4.91 4.75 -4.47
CA GLN A 360 5.38 6.13 -4.45
C GLN A 360 4.64 6.93 -3.38
N ARG A 361 5.39 7.68 -2.56
CA ARG A 361 4.78 8.63 -1.63
C ARG A 361 4.25 9.84 -2.39
N PRO A 362 2.99 10.26 -2.21
CA PRO A 362 2.45 11.42 -2.89
C PRO A 362 3.18 12.70 -2.47
N ARG A 363 3.31 13.65 -3.39
CA ARG A 363 3.92 14.96 -3.13
C ARG A 363 3.06 16.07 -3.74
N ILE A 364 2.90 17.15 -2.98
CA ILE A 364 2.29 18.40 -3.44
C ILE A 364 3.42 19.35 -3.83
N HIS A 365 3.66 19.48 -5.13
CA HIS A 365 4.75 20.32 -5.66
C HIS A 365 4.43 21.83 -5.64
N GLY A 366 3.16 22.20 -5.52
CA GLY A 366 2.69 23.58 -5.58
C GLY A 366 2.02 24.04 -4.29
N VAL A 367 1.17 25.07 -4.43
CA VAL A 367 0.29 25.55 -3.37
C VAL A 367 -1.10 24.96 -3.53
N VAL A 368 -1.80 24.80 -2.41
CA VAL A 368 -3.21 24.38 -2.37
C VAL A 368 -4.00 25.45 -1.61
N THR A 369 -5.23 25.72 -2.02
CA THR A 369 -6.13 26.60 -1.28
C THR A 369 -6.76 25.87 -0.09
N ALA A 370 -6.94 26.58 1.02
CA ALA A 370 -7.75 26.12 2.13
C ALA A 370 -8.56 27.30 2.68
N VAL A 371 -9.56 26.99 3.50
CA VAL A 371 -10.36 28.00 4.21
C VAL A 371 -10.12 27.83 5.70
N VAL A 372 -9.84 28.94 6.41
CA VAL A 372 -9.74 28.92 7.87
C VAL A 372 -11.10 28.52 8.44
N GLU A 373 -11.13 27.48 9.28
CA GLU A 373 -12.36 26.99 9.89
C GLU A 373 -12.49 27.43 11.34
N PRO A 374 -13.73 27.56 11.84
CA PRO A 374 -13.94 27.74 13.26
C PRO A 374 -13.61 26.44 14.02
N GLU A 375 -13.32 26.57 15.30
CA GLU A 375 -13.44 25.47 16.27
C GLU A 375 -14.91 25.04 16.41
N ALA A 376 -15.14 23.90 17.06
CA ALA A 376 -16.45 23.23 17.07
C ALA A 376 -17.61 24.09 17.63
N ASP A 377 -17.34 25.07 18.49
CA ASP A 377 -18.30 26.03 19.07
C ASP A 377 -18.14 27.46 18.50
N GLY A 378 -17.32 27.61 17.45
CA GLY A 378 -16.95 28.87 16.88
C GLY A 378 -17.90 29.40 15.81
N GLU A 379 -17.99 30.73 15.70
CA GLU A 379 -18.78 31.39 14.65
C GLU A 379 -17.91 31.92 13.50
N ILE A 380 -18.42 31.76 12.26
CA ILE A 380 -17.75 32.24 11.05
C ILE A 380 -17.65 33.78 11.05
N GLY A 381 -16.49 34.33 10.70
CA GLY A 381 -16.29 35.77 10.44
C GLY A 381 -16.23 36.69 11.67
N LYS A 382 -16.44 36.20 12.90
CA LYS A 382 -16.43 37.05 14.12
C LYS A 382 -15.02 37.32 14.65
N MET A 383 -14.46 36.34 15.35
CA MET A 383 -13.16 36.42 16.02
C MET A 383 -12.22 35.34 15.47
N ALA A 384 -10.93 35.64 15.42
CA ALA A 384 -9.93 34.64 15.14
C ALA A 384 -9.92 33.59 16.25
N GLN A 385 -9.82 32.32 15.86
CA GLN A 385 -9.76 31.19 16.78
C GLN A 385 -8.39 30.55 16.60
N LEU A 386 -7.57 30.70 17.63
CA LEU A 386 -6.17 30.31 17.66
C LEU A 386 -5.96 29.43 18.87
N ASP A 387 -5.10 28.42 18.72
CA ASP A 387 -4.60 27.71 19.89
C ASP A 387 -3.52 28.51 20.64
N GLU A 388 -3.00 27.94 21.74
CA GLU A 388 -1.96 28.53 22.58
C GLU A 388 -0.66 28.89 21.84
N GLN A 389 -0.46 28.35 20.62
CA GLN A 389 0.71 28.60 19.78
C GLN A 389 0.39 29.49 18.58
N GLY A 390 -0.81 30.07 18.49
CA GLY A 390 -1.21 30.95 17.39
C GLY A 390 -1.47 30.22 16.07
N ARG A 391 -1.82 28.93 16.11
CA ARG A 391 -2.09 28.09 14.93
C ARG A 391 -3.58 28.09 14.57
N TYR A 392 -3.87 27.67 13.34
CA TYR A 392 -5.22 27.66 12.76
C TYR A 392 -5.65 26.24 12.40
N THR A 393 -6.95 25.97 12.48
CA THR A 393 -7.58 24.84 11.78
C THR A 393 -8.04 25.32 10.41
N VAL A 394 -7.88 24.48 9.39
CA VAL A 394 -8.29 24.80 8.02
C VAL A 394 -9.02 23.61 7.42
N ARG A 395 -9.84 23.89 6.40
CA ARG A 395 -10.35 22.88 5.49
C ARG A 395 -9.68 23.03 4.14
N PHE A 396 -8.97 21.97 3.74
CA PHE A 396 -8.37 21.88 2.42
C PHE A 396 -9.47 21.79 1.36
N THR A 397 -9.32 22.53 0.26
CA THR A 397 -10.35 22.52 -0.79
C THR A 397 -10.40 21.21 -1.59
N PHE A 398 -9.37 20.37 -1.48
CA PHE A 398 -9.39 19.04 -2.10
C PHE A 398 -10.05 17.97 -1.23
N ASP A 399 -10.28 18.22 0.07
CA ASP A 399 -10.77 17.19 0.98
C ASP A 399 -12.17 16.78 0.55
N SER A 400 -12.29 15.56 0.01
CA SER A 400 -13.51 15.01 -0.57
C SER A 400 -14.39 14.30 0.46
N SER A 401 -13.95 14.25 1.72
CA SER A 401 -14.68 13.60 2.80
C SER A 401 -15.95 14.36 3.21
N ASP A 402 -16.86 13.67 3.90
CA ASP A 402 -18.05 14.31 4.47
C ASP A 402 -17.68 15.22 5.65
N VAL A 403 -17.56 16.51 5.35
CA VAL A 403 -17.18 17.57 6.28
C VAL A 403 -18.17 17.71 7.44
N GLY A 404 -19.46 17.40 7.21
CA GLY A 404 -20.50 17.51 8.25
C GLY A 404 -20.38 16.46 9.36
N ALA A 405 -19.62 15.40 9.13
CA ALA A 405 -19.45 14.29 10.07
C ALA A 405 -18.31 14.50 11.08
N ARG A 406 -17.48 15.55 10.94
CA ARG A 406 -16.28 15.76 11.76
C ARG A 406 -16.37 17.02 12.61
N LYS A 407 -15.71 16.98 13.77
CA LYS A 407 -15.56 18.16 14.65
C LYS A 407 -14.53 19.17 14.14
N LEU A 408 -13.50 18.70 13.41
CA LEU A 408 -12.42 19.51 12.84
C LEU A 408 -12.02 18.94 11.47
N SER A 409 -11.57 19.81 10.56
CA SER A 409 -11.11 19.41 9.21
C SER A 409 -9.59 19.29 9.06
N SER A 410 -8.81 19.77 10.03
CA SER A 410 -7.36 19.56 10.09
C SER A 410 -6.86 19.52 11.53
N ARG A 411 -5.59 19.13 11.72
CA ARG A 411 -4.84 19.50 12.93
C ARG A 411 -4.56 21.02 12.94
N PRO A 412 -4.15 21.62 14.07
CA PRO A 412 -3.65 22.99 14.09
C PRO A 412 -2.38 23.17 13.23
N ILE A 413 -2.38 24.20 12.38
CA ILE A 413 -1.34 24.49 11.38
C ILE A 413 -0.75 25.89 11.62
N ARG A 414 0.59 25.99 11.52
CA ARG A 414 1.31 27.26 11.64
C ARG A 414 1.12 28.11 10.39
N MET A 415 1.01 29.42 10.59
CA MET A 415 1.07 30.42 9.53
C MET A 415 2.44 31.08 9.50
N ILE A 416 2.98 31.27 8.29
CA ILE A 416 4.20 32.04 8.06
C ILE A 416 3.95 33.48 8.51
N GLN A 417 4.87 34.03 9.29
CA GLN A 417 4.84 35.41 9.76
C GLN A 417 5.98 36.20 9.08
N PRO A 418 5.76 37.45 8.64
CA PRO A 418 6.82 38.29 8.08
C PRO A 418 7.99 38.56 9.04
N HIS A 419 7.72 38.52 10.35
CA HIS A 419 8.72 38.73 11.39
C HIS A 419 8.35 37.93 12.64
N ALA A 420 9.29 37.18 13.20
CA ALA A 420 9.07 36.38 14.41
C ALA A 420 10.37 36.23 15.21
N GLY A 421 10.26 36.31 16.53
CA GLY A 421 11.32 36.07 17.51
C GLY A 421 10.76 35.54 18.82
N PRO A 422 11.58 35.33 19.87
CA PRO A 422 11.16 34.62 21.07
C PRO A 422 9.92 35.17 21.79
N ASN A 423 9.71 36.49 21.78
CA ASN A 423 8.57 37.17 22.41
C ASN A 423 8.15 38.45 21.64
N TYR A 424 8.44 38.51 20.33
CA TYR A 424 8.12 39.65 19.49
C TYR A 424 7.89 39.17 18.04
N GLY A 425 7.18 39.95 17.24
CA GLY A 425 6.94 39.62 15.86
C GLY A 425 5.71 40.32 15.28
N HIS A 426 5.36 39.93 14.06
CA HIS A 426 4.12 40.31 13.41
C HIS A 426 3.16 39.12 13.48
N HIS A 427 1.91 39.36 13.88
CA HIS A 427 0.84 38.38 13.76
C HIS A 427 -0.47 39.14 13.52
N PHE A 428 -1.04 38.97 12.33
CA PHE A 428 -2.37 39.47 12.00
C PHE A 428 -3.35 38.29 11.98
N PRO A 429 -4.19 38.11 13.03
CA PRO A 429 -5.02 36.92 13.14
C PRO A 429 -6.05 36.81 12.01
N LEU A 430 -6.05 35.68 11.30
CA LEU A 430 -7.09 35.35 10.33
C LEU A 430 -8.36 34.90 11.04
N LYS A 431 -9.52 35.31 10.51
CA LYS A 431 -10.82 34.86 11.00
C LYS A 431 -11.29 33.61 10.26
N PRO A 432 -12.21 32.82 10.82
CA PRO A 432 -12.85 31.75 10.07
C PRO A 432 -13.56 32.28 8.81
N GLY A 433 -13.48 31.53 7.72
CA GLY A 433 -13.98 31.88 6.39
C GLY A 433 -12.93 32.53 5.47
N ILE A 434 -11.75 32.92 5.98
CA ILE A 434 -10.69 33.50 5.17
C ILE A 434 -10.00 32.42 4.32
N GLU A 435 -9.85 32.71 3.03
CA GLU A 435 -9.09 31.88 2.09
C GLU A 435 -7.59 32.04 2.31
N VAL A 436 -6.87 30.92 2.35
CA VAL A 436 -5.43 30.85 2.54
C VAL A 436 -4.76 29.94 1.52
N LEU A 437 -3.51 30.26 1.20
CA LEU A 437 -2.64 29.37 0.45
C LEU A 437 -1.83 28.49 1.40
N MET A 438 -1.77 27.21 1.09
CA MET A 438 -1.07 26.17 1.83
C MET A 438 0.18 25.75 1.07
N VAL A 439 1.29 25.62 1.79
CA VAL A 439 2.53 24.98 1.32
C VAL A 439 2.81 23.74 2.18
N PHE A 440 3.56 22.79 1.64
CA PHE A 440 3.80 21.49 2.26
C PHE A 440 5.32 21.26 2.37
N LEU A 441 5.81 20.96 3.58
CA LEU A 441 7.25 20.75 3.82
C LEU A 441 7.73 19.51 3.08
N ASP A 442 8.79 19.64 2.27
CA ASP A 442 9.25 18.60 1.33
C ASP A 442 8.14 18.10 0.36
N GLY A 443 7.08 18.90 0.17
CA GLY A 443 5.89 18.49 -0.57
C GLY A 443 5.05 17.41 0.12
N ASP A 444 5.33 17.06 1.37
CA ASP A 444 4.62 16.02 2.13
C ASP A 444 3.20 16.48 2.50
N PRO A 445 2.13 15.82 1.98
CA PRO A 445 0.74 16.18 2.28
C PRO A 445 0.43 16.23 3.79
N ASP A 446 1.14 15.47 4.62
CA ASP A 446 0.95 15.41 6.07
C ASP A 446 1.56 16.63 6.81
N ARG A 447 2.33 17.47 6.10
CA ARG A 447 3.12 18.58 6.66
C ARG A 447 2.74 19.96 6.09
N PRO A 448 1.47 20.38 6.18
CA PRO A 448 1.01 21.68 5.74
C PRO A 448 1.51 22.83 6.63
N LEU A 449 1.65 24.00 6.00
CA LEU A 449 1.89 25.32 6.55
C LEU A 449 1.03 26.33 5.80
N ILE A 450 0.48 27.32 6.49
CA ILE A 450 -0.21 28.44 5.84
C ILE A 450 0.85 29.42 5.35
N LEU A 451 0.88 29.68 4.05
CA LEU A 451 1.76 30.65 3.42
C LEU A 451 1.27 32.09 3.65
N GLY A 452 -0.03 32.30 3.57
CA GLY A 452 -0.68 33.59 3.76
C GLY A 452 -2.13 33.57 3.29
N SER A 453 -2.88 34.62 3.61
CA SER A 453 -4.22 34.85 3.07
C SER A 453 -4.16 35.54 1.71
N VAL A 454 -5.17 35.29 0.88
CA VAL A 454 -5.31 35.92 -0.44
C VAL A 454 -6.65 36.64 -0.55
N PRO A 455 -6.68 37.87 -1.14
CA PRO A 455 -7.94 38.55 -1.40
C PRO A 455 -8.79 37.82 -2.45
N ASN A 456 -10.10 37.87 -2.28
CA ASN A 456 -11.09 37.38 -3.24
C ASN A 456 -12.33 38.29 -3.21
N PRO A 457 -13.37 38.06 -4.04
CA PRO A 457 -14.56 38.93 -4.05
C PRO A 457 -15.33 39.00 -2.73
N ILE A 458 -15.21 38.00 -1.85
CA ILE A 458 -15.85 37.98 -0.52
C ILE A 458 -14.97 38.75 0.49
N THR A 459 -13.65 38.64 0.38
CA THR A 459 -12.65 39.31 1.22
C THR A 459 -11.74 40.19 0.37
N PRO A 460 -12.23 41.38 -0.07
CA PRO A 460 -11.51 42.22 -1.02
C PRO A 460 -10.25 42.84 -0.42
N SER A 461 -9.32 43.21 -1.30
CA SER A 461 -8.12 43.95 -0.91
C SER A 461 -8.51 45.34 -0.37
N PRO A 462 -7.89 45.84 0.72
CA PRO A 462 -8.06 47.21 1.18
C PRO A 462 -7.49 48.25 0.21
N VAL A 463 -6.67 47.82 -0.76
CA VAL A 463 -6.13 48.66 -1.84
C VAL A 463 -6.65 48.16 -3.17
N THR A 464 -7.41 49.01 -3.86
CA THR A 464 -8.01 48.76 -5.17
C THR A 464 -7.52 49.78 -6.20
N ARG A 465 -8.06 49.73 -7.42
CA ARG A 465 -7.72 50.66 -8.50
C ARG A 465 -7.93 52.13 -8.09
N GLU A 466 -8.96 52.41 -7.30
CA GLU A 466 -9.35 53.75 -6.86
C GLU A 466 -8.33 54.38 -5.90
N VAL A 467 -7.54 53.56 -5.19
CA VAL A 467 -6.60 53.98 -4.15
C VAL A 467 -5.21 53.36 -4.35
N ASN A 468 -4.81 53.12 -5.60
CA ASN A 468 -3.61 52.37 -5.97
C ASN A 468 -2.26 53.02 -5.58
N LEU A 469 -2.26 54.24 -5.04
CA LEU A 469 -1.08 54.93 -4.48
C LEU A 469 -0.95 54.74 -2.96
N MET A 470 -1.83 53.94 -2.35
CA MET A 470 -1.86 53.71 -0.90
C MET A 470 -1.21 52.37 -0.56
N HIS A 471 -0.31 52.37 0.42
CA HIS A 471 0.14 51.19 1.16
C HIS A 471 -0.64 51.16 2.47
N ARG A 472 -1.56 50.21 2.65
CA ARG A 472 -2.54 50.24 3.75
C ARG A 472 -2.59 48.93 4.53
N ILE A 473 -2.65 49.05 5.85
CA ILE A 473 -3.05 48.00 6.79
C ILE A 473 -4.34 48.48 7.46
N GLU A 474 -5.40 47.68 7.38
CA GLU A 474 -6.72 48.00 7.92
C GLU A 474 -7.25 46.82 8.74
N THR A 475 -7.63 47.06 9.99
CA THR A 475 -8.25 46.04 10.85
C THR A 475 -9.76 46.00 10.66
N SER A 476 -10.40 44.88 11.02
CA SER A 476 -11.86 44.75 10.91
C SER A 476 -12.67 45.72 11.78
N THR A 477 -12.03 46.38 12.75
CA THR A 477 -12.66 47.40 13.60
C THR A 477 -12.42 48.82 13.11
N GLY A 478 -11.68 49.00 12.01
CA GLY A 478 -11.41 50.30 11.38
C GLY A 478 -10.13 51.00 11.85
N ILE A 479 -9.17 50.29 12.48
CA ILE A 479 -7.84 50.86 12.75
C ILE A 479 -7.03 50.80 11.46
N ILE A 480 -6.48 51.93 11.03
CA ILE A 480 -5.79 52.08 9.75
C ILE A 480 -4.38 52.64 9.97
N ILE A 481 -3.40 51.99 9.34
CA ILE A 481 -2.06 52.53 9.11
C ILE A 481 -1.89 52.62 7.59
N GLU A 482 -1.64 53.82 7.08
CA GLU A 482 -1.49 54.02 5.63
C GLU A 482 -0.36 54.97 5.29
N MET A 483 0.31 54.68 4.17
CA MET A 483 1.35 55.51 3.57
C MET A 483 0.95 55.76 2.12
N ARG A 484 0.97 57.03 1.69
CA ARG A 484 0.64 57.41 0.32
C ARG A 484 1.89 57.75 -0.45
N ASP A 485 2.09 57.10 -1.58
CA ASP A 485 3.19 57.45 -2.48
C ASP A 485 2.97 58.83 -3.10
N ALA A 486 4.04 59.62 -3.10
CA ALA A 486 4.13 60.85 -3.87
C ALA A 486 4.54 60.51 -5.32
N PRO A 487 4.36 61.45 -6.29
CA PRO A 487 4.92 61.28 -7.63
C PRO A 487 6.43 60.96 -7.58
N PRO A 488 6.97 60.18 -8.54
CA PRO A 488 8.39 59.84 -8.57
C PRO A 488 9.25 61.10 -8.49
N ARG A 489 10.31 61.06 -7.67
CA ARG A 489 11.33 62.12 -7.69
C ARG A 489 12.14 61.94 -8.97
N GLY A 490 12.04 62.92 -9.87
CA GLY A 490 12.75 62.95 -11.16
C GLY A 490 14.24 63.14 -11.04
#